data_AF-A0A2D1QUW5-F1
#
_entry.id   AF-A0A2D1QUW5-F1
#
_cell.length_a   1.000
_cell.length_b   1.000
_cell.length_c   1.000
_cell.angle_alpha   90.00
_cell.angle_beta   90.00
_cell.angle_gamma   90.00
#
_symmetry.space_group_name_H-M   'P 1'
#
loop_
_entity.id
_entity.type
_entity.pdbx_description
1 polymer ?
#
loop_
_entity_poly.entity_id
_entity_poly.type
_entity_poly.pdbx_seq_one_letter_code
_entity_poly.pdbx_strand_id
1 'polypeptide(L)'
;NLDSARFRHLMGEKLKLHPSSCHGWIVGEHGDSSVAVWSGVNVAGVSLQALNPEMGTDKDKENWKEVHKLVVDSAYEVIKLKGYTSWAIGMSVADLVETICKNMHKVHPVSTLVKG
;
A
#
# COMPACT_ATOMS: atom_id res chain seq x y z
N ASN A 1 -1.31 -5.08 -5.18
CA ASN A 1 -0.87 -6.00 -4.10
C ASN A 1 0.41 -5.46 -3.48
N LEU A 2 1.49 -5.41 -4.28
CA LEU A 2 2.80 -4.88 -3.86
C LEU A 2 2.75 -3.44 -3.34
N ASP A 3 2.05 -2.51 -4.01
CA ASP A 3 1.99 -1.11 -3.57
C ASP A 3 1.28 -0.97 -2.23
N SER A 4 0.22 -1.74 -2.01
CA SER A 4 -0.46 -1.80 -0.71
C SER A 4 0.45 -2.39 0.37
N ALA A 5 1.28 -3.39 0.04
CA ALA A 5 2.28 -3.93 0.99
C ALA A 5 3.35 -2.88 1.36
N ARG A 6 3.87 -2.14 0.37
CA ARG A 6 4.80 -1.02 0.59
C ARG A 6 4.16 0.09 1.42
N PHE A 7 2.92 0.45 1.12
CA PHE A 7 2.16 1.46 1.85
C PHE A 7 2.00 1.08 3.33
N ARG A 8 1.61 -0.17 3.61
CA ARG A 8 1.49 -0.70 4.97
C ARG A 8 2.84 -0.78 5.70
N HIS A 9 3.92 -1.04 4.96
CA HIS A 9 5.28 -1.03 5.51
C HIS A 9 5.67 0.38 5.99
N LEU A 10 5.57 1.39 5.12
CA LEU A 10 5.90 2.78 5.46
C LEU A 10 4.97 3.36 6.55
N MET A 11 3.69 3.00 6.52
CA MET A 11 2.75 3.31 7.60
C MET A 11 3.18 2.68 8.93
N GLY A 12 3.63 1.41 8.90
CA GLY A 12 4.18 0.72 10.06
C GLY A 12 5.42 1.39 10.61
N GLU A 13 6.35 1.84 9.75
CA GLU A 13 7.53 2.59 10.18
C GLU A 13 7.15 3.91 10.87
N LYS A 14 6.23 4.67 10.26
CA LYS A 14 5.76 5.97 10.80
C LYS A 14 5.06 5.81 12.15
N LEU A 15 4.23 4.77 12.31
CA LEU A 15 3.46 4.52 13.53
C LEU A 15 4.17 3.61 14.54
N LYS A 16 5.35 3.08 14.19
CA LYS A 16 6.09 2.06 14.97
C LYS A 16 5.27 0.81 15.26
N LEU A 17 4.55 0.34 14.24
CA LEU A 17 3.71 -0.86 14.28
C LEU A 17 4.13 -1.85 13.21
N HIS A 18 3.87 -3.13 13.45
CA HIS A 18 4.09 -4.14 12.42
C HIS A 18 3.09 -3.95 11.26
N PRO A 19 3.49 -4.09 9.98
CA PRO A 19 2.60 -3.84 8.84
C PRO A 19 1.34 -4.72 8.80
N SER A 20 1.38 -5.89 9.46
CA SER A 20 0.19 -6.74 9.62
C SER A 20 -0.96 -6.05 10.35
N SER A 21 -0.65 -5.11 11.25
CA SER A 21 -1.60 -4.37 12.08
C SER A 21 -1.97 -3.01 11.49
N CYS A 22 -1.33 -2.63 10.38
CA CYS A 22 -1.62 -1.43 9.61
C CYS A 22 -2.47 -1.80 8.40
N HIS A 23 -3.64 -1.19 8.25
CA HIS A 23 -4.55 -1.46 7.13
C HIS A 23 -4.69 -0.22 6.26
N GLY A 24 -4.48 -0.40 4.95
CA GLY A 24 -4.57 0.65 3.95
C GLY A 24 -4.44 0.05 2.56
N TRP A 25 -5.09 0.67 1.57
CA TRP A 25 -5.22 0.13 0.22
C TRP A 25 -4.68 1.13 -0.81
N ILE A 26 -3.86 0.62 -1.72
CA ILE A 26 -3.47 1.29 -2.96
C ILE A 26 -4.19 0.56 -4.11
N VAL A 27 -5.00 1.30 -4.86
CA VAL A 27 -5.84 0.79 -5.96
C VAL A 27 -5.54 1.54 -7.27
N GLY A 28 -6.13 1.08 -8.38
CA GLY A 28 -5.91 1.66 -9.70
C GLY A 28 -4.71 1.04 -10.42
N GLU A 29 -3.99 1.86 -11.19
CA GLU A 29 -2.78 1.44 -11.89
C GLU A 29 -1.69 1.00 -10.89
N HIS A 30 -0.92 -0.03 -11.24
CA HIS A 30 0.37 -0.30 -10.59
C HIS A 30 1.43 0.64 -11.17
N GLY A 31 1.56 1.84 -10.58
CA GLY A 31 2.49 2.86 -11.05
C GLY A 31 2.11 4.26 -10.62
N ASP A 32 2.43 5.23 -11.48
CA ASP A 32 2.37 6.66 -11.17
C ASP A 32 0.95 7.16 -10.92
N SER A 33 -0.08 6.56 -11.55
CA SER A 33 -1.49 6.93 -11.32
C SER A 33 -2.21 6.10 -10.25
N SER A 34 -1.45 5.35 -9.43
CA SER A 34 -2.01 4.62 -8.28
C SER A 34 -2.71 5.56 -7.29
N VAL A 35 -3.74 5.06 -6.61
CA VAL A 35 -4.58 5.85 -5.69
C VAL A 35 -4.55 5.25 -4.29
N ALA A 36 -4.11 6.05 -3.31
CA ALA A 36 -4.25 5.73 -1.89
C ALA A 36 -5.68 5.99 -1.39
N VAL A 37 -6.34 4.97 -0.85
CA VAL A 37 -7.70 5.07 -0.31
C VAL A 37 -7.65 5.51 1.15
N TRP A 38 -7.42 6.80 1.40
CA TRP A 38 -7.22 7.39 2.74
C TRP A 38 -8.38 7.11 3.70
N SER A 39 -9.61 7.10 3.21
CA SER A 39 -10.82 6.81 4.00
C SER A 39 -10.84 5.39 4.59
N GLY A 40 -10.13 4.45 3.97
CA GLY A 40 -10.00 3.07 4.45
C GLY A 40 -8.81 2.83 5.38
N VAL A 41 -7.94 3.84 5.58
CA VAL A 41 -6.71 3.68 6.37
C VAL A 41 -7.06 3.59 7.85
N ASN A 42 -6.65 2.51 8.50
CA ASN A 42 -6.95 2.25 9.90
C ASN A 42 -5.90 1.38 10.62
N VAL A 43 -5.90 1.47 11.95
CA VAL A 43 -5.20 0.55 12.86
C VAL A 43 -6.24 0.04 13.85
N ALA A 44 -6.33 -1.29 14.00
CA ALA A 44 -7.32 -1.93 14.86
C ALA A 44 -8.77 -1.44 14.62
N GLY A 45 -9.12 -1.11 13.37
CA GLY A 45 -10.43 -0.59 12.99
C GLY A 45 -10.65 0.90 13.25
N VAL A 46 -9.73 1.59 13.92
CA VAL A 46 -9.81 3.05 14.14
C VAL A 46 -9.32 3.78 12.89
N SER A 47 -10.23 4.52 12.24
CA SER A 47 -9.91 5.31 11.06
C SER A 47 -8.91 6.41 11.39
N LEU A 48 -7.80 6.48 10.65
CA LEU A 48 -6.83 7.55 10.84
C LEU A 48 -7.31 8.88 10.23
N GLN A 49 -8.12 8.84 9.19
CA GLN A 49 -8.73 10.05 8.62
C GLN A 49 -9.75 10.67 9.58
N ALA A 50 -10.40 9.89 10.44
CA ALA A 50 -11.27 10.43 11.48
C ALA A 50 -10.48 11.19 12.56
N LEU A 51 -9.23 10.79 12.84
CA LEU A 51 -8.33 11.46 13.79
C LEU A 51 -7.66 12.69 13.17
N ASN A 52 -7.29 12.60 11.89
CA ASN A 52 -6.73 13.68 11.09
C ASN A 52 -7.57 13.85 9.81
N PRO A 53 -8.60 14.71 9.81
CA PRO A 53 -9.48 14.92 8.65
C PRO A 53 -8.76 15.39 7.40
N GLU A 54 -7.61 16.04 7.56
CA GLU A 54 -6.78 16.53 6.46
C GLU A 54 -5.79 15.46 5.95
N MET A 55 -5.81 14.24 6.49
CA MET A 55 -4.92 13.15 6.07
C MET A 55 -4.95 12.95 4.55
N GLY A 56 -3.78 12.96 3.93
CA GLY A 56 -3.62 12.77 2.49
C GLY A 56 -3.84 14.03 1.65
N THR A 57 -4.24 15.16 2.25
CA THR A 57 -4.32 16.47 1.59
C THR A 57 -2.99 17.23 1.73
N ASP A 58 -2.83 18.32 0.97
CA ASP A 58 -1.66 19.19 1.10
C ASP A 58 -1.64 20.02 2.40
N LYS A 59 -2.75 20.03 3.14
CA LYS A 59 -2.87 20.72 4.43
C LYS A 59 -2.49 19.84 5.63
N ASP A 60 -2.23 18.56 5.37
CA ASP A 60 -1.84 17.59 6.39
C ASP A 60 -0.49 17.96 7.02
N LYS A 61 -0.52 18.34 8.30
CA LYS A 61 0.69 18.67 9.06
C LYS A 61 1.64 17.47 9.22
N GLU A 62 1.11 16.26 9.22
CA GLU A 62 1.92 15.04 9.31
C GLU A 62 2.40 14.57 7.93
N ASN A 63 1.93 15.20 6.85
CA ASN A 63 2.31 14.91 5.47
C ASN A 63 2.18 13.42 5.09
N TRP A 64 1.02 12.81 5.38
CA TRP A 64 0.75 11.42 4.99
C TRP A 64 0.76 11.22 3.47
N LYS A 65 0.51 12.26 2.69
CA LYS A 65 0.63 12.23 1.22
C LYS A 65 2.03 11.81 0.76
N GLU A 66 3.08 12.17 1.51
CA GLU A 66 4.46 11.73 1.22
C GLU A 66 4.61 10.20 1.33
N VAL A 67 3.84 9.55 2.20
CA VAL A 67 3.87 8.07 2.31
C VAL A 67 3.42 7.43 1.01
N HIS A 68 2.36 7.94 0.37
CA HIS A 68 1.93 7.42 -0.93
C HIS A 68 2.92 7.77 -2.05
N LYS A 69 3.49 8.98 -2.03
CA LYS A 69 4.54 9.35 -2.98
C LYS A 69 5.76 8.43 -2.90
N LEU A 70 6.22 8.11 -1.69
CA LEU A 70 7.30 7.14 -1.48
C LEU A 70 6.94 5.74 -2.00
N VAL A 71 5.68 5.32 -1.96
CA VAL A 71 5.25 4.04 -2.56
C VAL A 71 5.45 4.04 -4.08
N VAL A 72 5.06 5.13 -4.74
CA VAL A 72 5.26 5.31 -6.19
C VAL A 72 6.76 5.34 -6.51
N ASP A 73 7.52 6.15 -5.77
CA ASP A 73 8.96 6.35 -5.99
C ASP A 73 9.81 5.11 -5.63
N SER A 74 9.30 4.21 -4.78
CA SER A 74 10.01 3.03 -4.28
C SER A 74 10.59 2.14 -5.39
N ALA A 75 9.88 1.99 -6.50
CA ALA A 75 10.38 1.17 -7.61
C ALA A 75 11.60 1.83 -8.27
N TYR A 76 11.50 3.13 -8.54
CA TYR A 76 12.57 3.91 -9.16
C TYR A 76 13.80 3.99 -8.28
N GLU A 77 13.63 4.20 -6.97
CA GLU A 77 14.74 4.25 -6.02
C GLU A 77 15.51 2.92 -5.97
N VAL A 78 14.80 1.80 -5.87
CA VAL A 78 15.43 0.46 -5.85
C VAL A 78 16.14 0.17 -7.17
N ILE A 79 15.54 0.53 -8.31
CA ILE A 79 16.19 0.39 -9.63
C ILE A 79 17.44 1.26 -9.70
N LYS A 80 17.39 2.50 -9.21
CA LYS A 80 18.55 3.40 -9.19
C LYS A 80 19.71 2.83 -8.36
N LEU A 81 19.42 2.17 -7.24
CA LEU A 81 20.43 1.63 -6.33
C LEU A 81 20.94 0.23 -6.72
N LYS A 82 20.05 -0.66 -7.19
CA LYS A 82 20.34 -2.09 -7.42
C LYS A 82 20.27 -2.49 -8.91
N GLY A 83 19.69 -1.65 -9.77
CA GLY A 83 19.48 -1.90 -11.20
C GLY A 83 18.15 -2.59 -11.54
N TYR A 84 17.45 -3.19 -10.58
CA TYR A 84 16.18 -3.90 -10.78
C TYR A 84 15.44 -4.16 -9.46
N THR A 85 14.14 -4.44 -9.54
CA THR A 85 13.32 -4.95 -8.42
C THR A 85 13.14 -6.47 -8.54
N SER A 86 13.04 -7.18 -7.41
CA SER A 86 12.97 -8.66 -7.43
C SER A 86 12.28 -9.24 -6.20
N TRP A 87 12.83 -9.00 -5.01
CA TRP A 87 12.38 -9.70 -3.79
C TRP A 87 10.96 -9.33 -3.36
N ALA A 88 10.65 -8.04 -3.28
CA ALA A 88 9.33 -7.59 -2.83
C ALA A 88 8.21 -8.04 -3.78
N ILE A 89 8.45 -7.95 -5.10
CA ILE A 89 7.49 -8.47 -6.10
C ILE A 89 7.37 -9.99 -6.02
N GLY A 90 8.48 -10.71 -5.81
CA GLY A 90 8.47 -12.17 -5.60
C GLY A 90 7.59 -12.58 -4.41
N MET A 91 7.72 -11.90 -3.27
CA MET A 91 6.87 -12.13 -2.09
C MET A 91 5.40 -11.79 -2.36
N SER A 92 5.14 -10.67 -3.05
CA SER A 92 3.78 -10.30 -3.46
C SER A 92 3.14 -11.35 -4.37
N VAL A 93 3.89 -11.96 -5.29
CA VAL A 93 3.37 -13.03 -6.16
C VAL A 93 3.15 -14.31 -5.35
N ALA A 94 4.07 -14.67 -4.47
CA ALA A 94 3.93 -15.86 -3.61
C ALA A 94 2.67 -15.79 -2.72
N ASP A 95 2.36 -14.62 -2.15
CA ASP A 95 1.15 -14.39 -1.36
C ASP A 95 -0.15 -14.59 -2.18
N LEU A 96 -0.17 -14.12 -3.43
CA LEU A 96 -1.29 -14.36 -4.35
C LEU A 96 -1.43 -15.85 -4.71
N VAL A 97 -0.32 -16.50 -5.05
CA VAL A 97 -0.29 -17.93 -5.40
C VAL A 97 -0.75 -18.78 -4.21
N GLU A 98 -0.29 -18.48 -2.99
CA GLU A 98 -0.73 -19.18 -1.79
C GLU A 98 -2.26 -19.06 -1.63
N THR A 99 -2.79 -17.84 -1.79
CA THR A 99 -4.22 -17.56 -1.68
C THR A 99 -5.04 -18.38 -2.67
N ILE A 100 -4.58 -18.48 -3.92
CA ILE A 100 -5.22 -19.25 -4.98
C ILE A 100 -5.11 -20.75 -4.73
N CYS A 101 -3.89 -21.27 -4.55
CA CYS A 101 -3.63 -22.71 -4.43
C CYS A 101 -4.27 -23.33 -3.17
N LYS A 102 -4.38 -22.56 -2.09
CA LYS A 102 -5.01 -23.01 -0.84
C LYS A 102 -6.48 -22.62 -0.73
N ASN A 103 -7.08 -22.03 -1.76
CA ASN A 103 -8.47 -21.58 -1.77
C ASN A 103 -8.83 -20.74 -0.52
N MET A 104 -8.00 -19.75 -0.18
CA MET A 104 -8.09 -19.05 1.11
C MET A 104 -9.18 -17.97 1.16
N HIS A 105 -9.71 -17.54 0.01
CA HIS A 105 -10.67 -16.43 -0.07
C HIS A 105 -10.19 -15.12 0.59
N LYS A 106 -8.87 -14.86 0.56
CA LYS A 106 -8.30 -13.56 0.98
C LYS A 106 -8.59 -12.48 -0.06
N VAL A 107 -8.76 -11.25 0.40
CA VAL A 107 -8.96 -10.08 -0.47
C VAL A 107 -7.61 -9.43 -0.79
N HIS A 108 -7.35 -9.20 -2.09
CA HIS A 108 -6.14 -8.55 -2.58
C HIS A 108 -6.47 -7.43 -3.56
N PRO A 109 -5.70 -6.32 -3.58
CA PRO A 109 -5.85 -5.29 -4.60
C PRO A 109 -5.09 -5.74 -5.84
N VAL A 110 -5.76 -6.45 -6.74
CA VAL A 110 -5.18 -6.97 -8.00
C VAL A 110 -5.89 -6.36 -9.21
N SER A 111 -5.22 -6.36 -10.36
CA SER A 111 -5.82 -5.90 -11.61
C SER A 111 -6.91 -6.87 -12.05
N THR A 112 -8.05 -6.32 -12.46
CA THR A 112 -9.20 -7.05 -13.00
C THR A 112 -10.02 -6.15 -13.91
N LEU A 113 -10.95 -6.72 -14.68
CA LEU A 113 -11.88 -5.96 -15.52
C LEU A 113 -12.87 -5.19 -14.63
N VAL A 114 -12.74 -3.87 -14.57
CA VAL A 114 -13.58 -2.98 -13.75
C VAL A 114 -14.79 -2.42 -14.49
N LYS A 115 -15.32 -3.16 -15.47
CA LYS A 115 -16.53 -2.76 -16.20
C LYS A 115 -17.76 -3.13 -15.37
N GLY A 116 -18.50 -2.11 -14.94
CA GLY A 116 -19.79 -2.25 -14.23
C GLY A 116 -20.87 -2.90 -15.08
#